data_AF-A0A354UP86-F1
#
_entry.id   AF-A0A354UP86-F1
#
_cell.length_a   1.000
_cell.length_b   1.000
_cell.length_c   1.000
_cell.angle_alpha   90.00
_cell.angle_beta   90.00
_cell.angle_gamma   90.00
#
_symmetry.space_group_name_H-M   'P 1'
#
loop_
_entity.id
_entity.type
_entity.pdbx_description
1 polymer ?
#
loop_
_entity_poly.entity_id
_entity_poly.type
_entity_poly.pdbx_seq_one_letter_code
_entity_poly.pdbx_strand_id
1 'polypeptide(L)'
;MRKIILSIASLAAFIFLGFSSRTPVFYDATGSVTFYCNKKNSNCAFVTVNSDYEQTFKTLRNVKGECAENVNEEYVKKILARLNAKKQFTEVAGGVTCDYYYTPAIKDYVVIGGKRVNLHSARRGNVYSIATPMIFGSY
;
A
#
# COMPACT_ATOMS: atom_id res chain seq x y z
N MET A 1 -35.21 22.93 23.64
CA MET A 1 -34.79 21.52 23.85
C MET A 1 -34.56 20.73 22.55
N ARG A 2 -35.39 20.88 21.50
CA ARG A 2 -35.21 20.20 20.19
C ARG A 2 -33.88 20.50 19.46
N LYS A 3 -33.29 21.68 19.64
CA LYS A 3 -32.04 22.09 18.97
C LYS A 3 -30.75 21.53 19.60
N ILE A 4 -30.81 21.10 20.86
CA ILE A 4 -29.64 20.55 21.58
C ILE A 4 -29.42 19.07 21.21
N ILE A 5 -30.50 18.34 20.95
CA ILE A 5 -30.47 16.91 20.60
C ILE A 5 -29.85 16.69 19.20
N LEU A 6 -30.03 17.62 18.25
CA LEU A 6 -29.43 17.52 16.91
C LEU A 6 -27.89 17.73 16.90
N SER A 7 -27.32 18.47 17.84
CA SER A 7 -25.86 18.70 17.87
C SER A 7 -25.06 17.50 18.40
N ILE A 8 -25.65 16.68 19.28
CA ILE A 8 -24.97 15.52 19.88
C ILE A 8 -24.88 14.36 18.88
N ALA A 9 -25.89 14.18 18.01
CA ALA A 9 -25.86 13.16 16.95
C ALA A 9 -24.78 13.45 15.88
N SER A 10 -24.53 14.73 15.57
CA SER A 10 -23.48 15.17 14.64
C SER A 10 -22.07 14.86 15.17
N LEU A 11 -21.83 15.08 16.47
CA LEU A 11 -20.52 14.84 17.08
C LEU A 11 -20.19 13.33 17.20
N ALA A 12 -21.20 12.49 17.44
CA ALA A 12 -21.04 11.03 17.44
C ALA A 12 -20.73 10.46 16.04
N ALA A 13 -21.30 11.03 14.98
CA ALA A 13 -21.01 10.62 13.60
C ALA A 13 -19.57 10.95 13.17
N PHE A 14 -18.99 12.05 13.66
CA PHE A 14 -17.58 12.40 13.42
C PHE A 14 -16.60 11.52 14.19
N ILE A 15 -16.94 11.09 15.42
CA ILE A 15 -16.09 10.22 16.22
C ILE A 15 -16.07 8.79 15.63
N PHE A 16 -17.16 8.33 15.00
CA PHE A 16 -17.20 7.01 14.36
C PHE A 16 -16.42 6.96 13.03
N LEU A 17 -16.35 8.07 12.28
CA LEU A 17 -15.50 8.18 11.09
C LEU A 17 -14.00 8.33 11.41
N GLY A 18 -13.66 8.64 12.66
CA GLY A 18 -12.28 8.86 13.14
C GLY A 18 -11.51 7.58 13.46
N PHE A 19 -12.19 6.45 13.67
CA PHE A 19 -11.55 5.14 13.69
C PHE A 19 -11.37 4.66 12.25
N SER A 20 -10.54 5.38 11.49
CA SER A 20 -9.91 4.81 10.30
C SER A 20 -9.09 3.62 10.79
N SER A 21 -9.69 2.43 10.75
CA SER A 21 -8.96 1.19 10.90
C SER A 21 -7.82 1.26 9.91
N ARG A 22 -6.58 1.32 10.41
CA ARG A 22 -5.41 1.26 9.55
C ARG A 22 -5.44 -0.15 8.94
N THR A 23 -5.99 -0.28 7.75
CA THR A 23 -6.03 -1.53 6.98
C THR A 23 -4.83 -1.51 6.04
N PRO A 24 -3.99 -2.56 6.03
CA PRO A 24 -2.87 -2.63 5.11
C PRO A 24 -3.37 -2.64 3.67
N VAL A 25 -2.61 -2.07 2.75
CA VAL A 25 -2.99 -1.97 1.33
C VAL A 25 -3.18 -3.34 0.69
N PHE A 26 -2.42 -4.34 1.14
CA PHE A 26 -2.41 -5.70 0.59
C PHE A 26 -3.01 -6.75 1.54
N TYR A 27 -4.04 -6.38 2.30
CA TYR A 27 -4.69 -7.24 3.31
C TYR A 27 -5.24 -8.58 2.78
N ASP A 28 -5.49 -8.68 1.47
CA ASP A 28 -6.07 -9.84 0.80
C ASP A 28 -5.09 -10.56 -0.15
N ALA A 29 -3.79 -10.39 0.06
CA ALA A 29 -2.76 -11.09 -0.72
C ALA A 29 -2.78 -12.61 -0.48
N THR A 30 -2.56 -13.40 -1.52
CA THR A 30 -2.44 -14.87 -1.39
C THR A 30 -1.00 -15.34 -1.17
N GLY A 31 -0.01 -14.46 -1.37
CA GLY A 31 1.42 -14.70 -1.12
C GLY A 31 1.91 -13.99 0.14
N SER A 32 3.22 -13.86 0.32
CA SER A 32 3.79 -13.12 1.45
C SER A 32 3.56 -11.62 1.34
N VAL A 33 3.38 -10.96 2.49
CA VAL A 33 3.41 -9.51 2.62
C VAL A 33 4.60 -9.10 3.48
N THR A 34 5.45 -8.22 2.94
CA THR A 34 6.58 -7.62 3.64
C THR A 34 6.24 -6.18 4.04
N PHE A 35 6.28 -5.87 5.33
CA PHE A 35 6.11 -4.52 5.86
C PHE A 35 7.47 -3.82 6.02
N TYR A 36 7.58 -2.61 5.47
CA TYR A 36 8.76 -1.76 5.59
C TYR A 36 8.60 -0.83 6.80
N CYS A 37 9.42 -1.04 7.83
CA CYS A 37 9.30 -0.33 9.10
C CYS A 37 10.43 0.68 9.33
N ASN A 38 10.13 1.72 10.11
CA ASN A 38 11.05 2.74 10.64
C ASN A 38 11.61 3.74 9.61
N LYS A 39 12.05 3.32 8.42
CA LYS A 39 12.64 4.19 7.38
C LYS A 39 11.91 4.08 6.03
N LYS A 40 12.02 5.12 5.20
CA LYS A 40 11.44 5.21 3.83
C LYS A 40 12.48 4.95 2.73
N ASN A 41 13.39 4.01 2.96
CA ASN A 41 14.46 3.62 2.03
C ASN A 41 14.88 2.18 2.27
N SER A 42 15.85 1.68 1.48
CA SER A 42 16.37 0.30 1.57
C SER A 42 17.01 -0.08 2.92
N ASN A 43 17.24 0.88 3.82
CA ASN A 43 17.73 0.64 5.18
C ASN A 43 16.58 0.53 6.20
N CYS A 44 15.37 0.21 5.75
CA CYS A 44 14.21 -0.07 6.60
C CYS A 44 14.31 -1.47 7.23
N ALA A 45 13.59 -1.67 8.34
CA ALA A 45 13.41 -3.01 8.89
C ALA A 45 12.30 -3.73 8.10
N PHE A 46 12.53 -5.00 7.76
CA PHE A 46 11.57 -5.83 7.04
C PHE A 46 10.85 -6.77 8.00
N VAL A 47 9.53 -6.84 7.91
CA VAL A 47 8.71 -7.84 8.61
C VAL A 47 7.86 -8.56 7.58
N THR A 48 8.24 -9.79 7.23
CA THR A 48 7.53 -10.62 6.26
C THR A 48 6.59 -11.58 6.96
N VAL A 49 5.35 -11.63 6.48
CA VAL A 49 4.28 -12.48 7.02
C VAL A 49 3.56 -13.21 5.89
N ASN A 50 3.10 -14.43 6.17
CA ASN A 50 2.41 -15.30 5.20
C ASN A 50 0.90 -15.47 5.50
N SER A 51 0.45 -14.94 6.62
CA SER A 51 -0.95 -14.91 7.06
C SER A 51 -1.16 -13.75 8.02
N ASP A 52 -2.41 -13.50 8.43
CA ASP A 52 -2.74 -12.55 9.51
C ASP A 52 -2.21 -11.13 9.30
N TYR A 53 -2.18 -10.67 8.04
CA TYR A 53 -1.56 -9.40 7.64
C TYR A 53 -2.14 -8.21 8.41
N GLU A 54 -3.47 -8.16 8.55
CA GLU A 54 -4.12 -7.09 9.29
C GLU A 54 -3.72 -7.08 10.77
N GLN A 55 -3.67 -8.26 11.40
CA GLN A 55 -3.34 -8.36 12.81
C GLN A 55 -1.88 -7.97 13.05
N THR A 56 -0.97 -8.45 12.20
CA THR A 56 0.44 -8.05 12.25
C THR A 56 0.60 -6.56 11.99
N PHE A 57 -0.06 -6.00 10.99
CA PHE A 57 0.01 -4.58 10.69
C PHE A 57 -0.44 -3.71 11.88
N LYS A 58 -1.45 -4.14 12.64
CA LYS A 58 -1.94 -3.45 13.84
C LYS A 58 -0.94 -3.49 15.00
N THR A 59 -0.07 -4.50 15.09
CA THR A 59 0.97 -4.59 16.13
C THR A 59 2.24 -3.83 15.76
N LEU A 60 2.50 -3.62 14.47
CA LEU A 60 3.66 -2.91 13.98
C LEU A 60 3.55 -1.40 14.19
N ARG A 61 4.65 -0.80 14.65
CA ARG A 61 4.79 0.66 14.75
C ARG A 61 5.57 1.19 13.56
N ASN A 62 5.25 2.42 13.14
CA ASN A 62 6.01 3.14 12.12
C ASN A 62 6.17 2.40 10.78
N VAL A 63 5.14 1.67 10.33
CA VAL A 63 5.09 1.13 8.97
C VAL A 63 5.12 2.29 7.96
N LYS A 64 6.08 2.23 7.05
CA LYS A 64 6.35 3.23 6.01
C LYS A 64 6.00 2.75 4.61
N GLY A 65 5.71 1.45 4.47
CA GLY A 65 5.37 0.82 3.22
C GLY A 65 5.09 -0.67 3.39
N GLU A 66 4.62 -1.29 2.32
CA GLU A 66 4.18 -2.67 2.28
C GLU A 66 4.55 -3.26 0.91
N CYS A 67 4.72 -4.57 0.81
CA CYS A 67 4.97 -5.26 -0.46
C CYS A 67 4.32 -6.62 -0.45
N ALA A 68 3.41 -6.88 -1.38
CA ALA A 68 2.94 -8.22 -1.67
C ALA A 68 3.86 -8.87 -2.71
N GLU A 69 4.41 -10.03 -2.38
CA GLU A 69 5.39 -10.75 -3.19
C GLU A 69 4.77 -12.03 -3.77
N ASN A 70 5.32 -12.51 -4.89
CA ASN A 70 4.90 -13.75 -5.54
C ASN A 70 3.41 -13.79 -5.89
N VAL A 71 2.83 -12.65 -6.24
CA VAL A 71 1.43 -12.53 -6.67
C VAL A 71 1.30 -12.71 -8.18
N ASN A 72 0.07 -12.92 -8.65
CA ASN A 72 -0.24 -13.03 -10.07
C ASN A 72 -0.69 -11.67 -10.65
N GLU A 73 -0.80 -11.61 -11.98
CA GLU A 73 -1.23 -10.41 -12.70
C GLU A 73 -2.65 -9.96 -12.34
N GLU A 74 -3.55 -10.91 -12.12
CA GLU A 74 -4.95 -10.63 -11.76
C GLU A 74 -5.03 -9.88 -10.43
N TYR A 75 -4.25 -10.30 -9.44
CA TYR A 75 -4.16 -9.62 -8.16
C TYR A 75 -3.62 -8.19 -8.33
N VAL A 76 -2.55 -8.00 -9.11
CA VAL A 76 -2.03 -6.65 -9.41
C VAL A 76 -3.12 -5.77 -10.05
N LYS A 77 -3.83 -6.28 -11.06
CA LYS A 77 -4.94 -5.57 -11.71
C LYS A 77 -6.06 -5.23 -10.72
N LYS A 78 -6.44 -6.16 -9.85
CA LYS A 78 -7.43 -5.95 -8.78
C LYS A 78 -7.01 -4.80 -7.86
N ILE A 79 -5.75 -4.76 -7.42
CA ILE A 79 -5.24 -3.68 -6.57
C ILE A 79 -5.25 -2.34 -7.31
N LEU A 80 -4.75 -2.30 -8.54
CA LEU A 80 -4.72 -1.07 -9.34
C LEU A 80 -6.12 -0.50 -9.56
N ALA A 81 -7.11 -1.36 -9.85
CA ALA A 81 -8.50 -0.97 -9.98
C ALA A 81 -9.10 -0.48 -8.65
N ARG A 82 -8.91 -1.24 -7.55
CA ARG A 82 -9.39 -0.88 -6.20
C ARG A 82 -8.88 0.49 -5.77
N LEU A 83 -7.63 0.80 -6.08
CA LEU A 83 -6.98 2.05 -5.71
C LEU A 83 -7.18 3.16 -6.76
N ASN A 84 -7.83 2.89 -7.90
CA ASN A 84 -7.90 3.83 -9.03
C ASN A 84 -6.50 4.40 -9.41
N ALA A 85 -5.50 3.51 -9.46
CA ALA A 85 -4.11 3.87 -9.66
C ALA A 85 -3.82 4.20 -11.13
N LYS A 86 -3.14 5.33 -11.36
CA LYS A 86 -2.76 5.79 -12.70
C LYS A 86 -1.28 5.56 -12.94
N LYS A 87 -0.96 4.84 -14.03
CA LYS A 87 0.43 4.59 -14.45
C LYS A 87 1.12 5.92 -14.78
N GLN A 88 2.32 6.09 -14.25
CA GLN A 88 3.17 7.26 -14.43
C GLN A 88 4.25 7.02 -15.48
N PHE A 89 4.91 5.87 -15.42
CA PHE A 89 5.93 5.42 -16.37
C PHE A 89 6.26 3.94 -16.14
N THR A 90 7.06 3.37 -17.05
CA THR A 90 7.55 1.99 -17.02
C THR A 90 9.06 2.00 -17.23
N GLU A 91 9.77 1.15 -16.52
CA GLU A 91 11.19 0.85 -16.74
C GLU A 91 11.36 -0.65 -17.00
N VAL A 92 12.31 -1.00 -17.85
CA VAL A 92 12.67 -2.39 -18.12
C VAL A 92 14.17 -2.55 -17.97
N ALA A 93 14.60 -3.42 -17.06
CA ALA A 93 16.00 -3.69 -16.81
C ALA A 93 16.19 -5.15 -16.38
N GLY A 94 17.21 -5.83 -16.91
CA GLY A 94 17.57 -7.18 -16.47
C GLY A 94 16.45 -8.24 -16.59
N GLY A 95 15.55 -8.09 -17.58
CA GLY A 95 14.40 -8.97 -17.76
C GLY A 95 13.24 -8.71 -16.79
N VAL A 96 13.29 -7.62 -16.02
CA VAL A 96 12.24 -7.18 -15.10
C VAL A 96 11.55 -5.95 -15.67
N THR A 97 10.22 -5.96 -15.68
CA THR A 97 9.39 -4.79 -15.99
C THR A 97 8.92 -4.16 -14.68
N CYS A 98 9.26 -2.90 -14.47
CA CYS A 98 8.84 -2.08 -13.33
C CYS A 98 7.83 -1.03 -13.81
N ASP A 99 6.60 -1.11 -13.32
CA ASP A 99 5.56 -0.12 -13.57
C ASP A 99 5.34 0.74 -12.33
N TYR A 100 5.36 2.06 -12.51
CA TYR A 100 5.22 3.03 -11.43
C TYR A 100 3.89 3.75 -11.55
N TYR A 101 3.18 3.90 -10.44
CA TYR A 101 1.82 4.42 -10.39
C TYR A 101 1.65 5.49 -9.31
N TYR A 102 0.58 6.28 -9.49
CA TYR A 102 0.08 7.20 -8.49
C TYR A 102 -1.40 6.97 -8.23
N THR A 103 -1.80 7.01 -6.96
CA THR A 103 -3.21 7.07 -6.53
C THR A 103 -3.39 8.09 -5.41
N PRO A 104 -4.47 8.88 -5.39
CA PRO A 104 -4.80 9.72 -4.23
C PRO A 104 -5.23 8.90 -2.99
N ALA A 105 -5.53 7.60 -3.13
CA ALA A 105 -5.94 6.73 -2.02
C ALA A 105 -4.79 6.44 -1.04
N ILE A 106 -3.53 6.60 -1.47
CA ILE A 106 -2.34 6.45 -0.63
C ILE A 106 -1.75 7.85 -0.39
N LYS A 107 -1.75 8.29 0.87
CA LYS A 107 -1.36 9.65 1.25
C LYS A 107 0.12 9.97 0.97
N ASP A 108 1.00 9.02 1.30
CA ASP A 108 2.44 9.20 1.16
C ASP A 108 2.91 8.87 -0.26
N TYR A 109 3.91 9.59 -0.76
CA TYR A 109 4.52 9.35 -2.07
C TYR A 109 6.02 9.69 -2.08
N VAL A 110 6.70 9.22 -3.11
CA VAL A 110 8.06 9.63 -3.48
C VAL A 110 8.02 10.33 -4.84
N VAL A 111 9.08 11.08 -5.18
CA VAL A 111 9.20 11.76 -6.47
C VAL A 111 10.32 11.11 -7.27
N ILE A 112 10.02 10.66 -8.47
CA ILE A 112 10.97 10.02 -9.40
C ILE A 112 10.83 10.71 -10.74
N GLY A 113 11.92 11.30 -11.25
CA GLY A 113 11.89 12.03 -12.52
C GLY A 113 10.82 13.13 -12.57
N GLY A 114 10.55 13.81 -11.45
CA GLY A 114 9.51 14.84 -11.34
C GLY A 114 8.08 14.32 -11.20
N LYS A 115 7.86 12.99 -11.25
CA LYS A 115 6.53 12.37 -11.11
C LYS A 115 6.31 11.86 -9.69
N ARG A 116 5.11 12.06 -9.14
CA ARG A 116 4.71 11.47 -7.85
C ARG A 116 4.42 9.99 -8.04
N VAL A 117 4.98 9.15 -7.19
CA VAL A 117 4.82 7.69 -7.20
C VAL A 117 4.53 7.21 -5.78
N ASN A 118 3.50 6.38 -5.62
CA ASN A 118 3.17 5.76 -4.34
C ASN A 118 2.70 4.30 -4.45
N LEU A 119 2.83 3.73 -5.63
CA LEU A 119 2.60 2.32 -5.88
C LEU A 119 3.53 1.88 -7.01
N HIS A 120 4.19 0.74 -6.81
CA HIS A 120 5.18 0.18 -7.74
C HIS A 120 4.87 -1.30 -7.91
N SER A 121 4.73 -1.77 -9.15
CA SER A 121 4.73 -3.21 -9.44
C SER A 121 5.94 -3.61 -10.25
N ALA A 122 6.56 -4.72 -9.88
CA ALA A 122 7.61 -5.34 -10.67
C ALA A 122 7.19 -6.72 -11.15
N ARG A 123 7.66 -7.11 -12.33
CA ARG A 123 7.32 -8.38 -12.97
C ARG A 123 8.54 -9.01 -13.60
N ARG A 124 8.76 -10.30 -13.31
CA ARG A 124 9.71 -11.17 -14.00
C ARG A 124 8.96 -12.42 -14.49
N GLY A 125 8.80 -12.55 -15.82
CA GLY A 125 7.94 -13.58 -16.39
C GLY A 125 6.47 -13.44 -15.95
N ASN A 126 5.95 -14.44 -15.25
CA ASN A 126 4.57 -14.49 -14.74
C ASN A 126 4.46 -14.19 -13.23
N VAL A 127 5.57 -13.87 -12.57
CA VAL A 127 5.62 -13.55 -11.14
C VAL A 127 5.66 -12.05 -10.97
N TYR A 128 4.80 -11.54 -10.09
CA TYR A 128 4.68 -10.13 -9.78
C TYR A 128 4.97 -9.86 -8.31
N SER A 129 5.48 -8.66 -8.05
CA SER A 129 5.49 -8.01 -6.74
C SER A 129 4.82 -6.65 -6.86
N ILE A 130 4.10 -6.21 -5.84
CA ILE A 130 3.48 -4.88 -5.79
C ILE A 130 3.67 -4.25 -4.41
N ALA A 131 4.10 -3.00 -4.36
CA ALA A 131 4.50 -2.34 -3.12
C ALA A 131 4.11 -0.87 -3.03
N THR A 132 4.03 -0.39 -1.79
CA THR A 132 3.86 1.01 -1.42
C THR A 132 5.03 1.49 -0.55
N PRO A 133 5.51 2.74 -0.71
CA PRO A 133 5.37 3.54 -1.92
C PRO A 133 6.12 2.91 -3.11
N MET A 134 7.15 2.11 -2.82
CA MET A 134 7.97 1.38 -3.80
C MET A 134 8.49 0.08 -3.19
N ILE A 135 8.87 -0.86 -4.05
CA ILE A 135 9.62 -2.06 -3.63
C ILE A 135 11.00 -1.63 -3.11
N PHE A 136 11.32 -2.00 -1.87
CA PHE A 136 12.65 -1.84 -1.29
C PHE A 136 13.32 -3.20 -1.20
N GLY A 137 14.53 -3.33 -1.74
CA GLY A 137 15.25 -4.61 -1.81
C GLY A 137 15.21 -5.23 -3.20
N SER A 138 15.39 -6.54 -3.26
CA SER A 138 15.52 -7.31 -4.50
C SER A 138 14.17 -7.93 -4.91
N TYR A 139 13.91 -8.02 -6.22
CA TYR A 139 12.72 -8.65 -6.80
C TYR A 139 13.02 -9.24 -8.19
#